data_AF-A0AAN7Z8X2-F1
#
_entry.id   AF-A0AAN7Z8X2-F1
#
_cell.length_a   1.000
_cell.length_b   1.000
_cell.length_c   1.000
_cell.angle_alpha   90.00
_cell.angle_beta   90.00
_cell.angle_gamma   90.00
#
_symmetry.space_group_name_H-M   'P 1'
#
loop_
_entity.id
_entity.type
_entity.pdbx_description
1 polymer ?
#
loop_
_entity_poly.entity_id
_entity_poly.type
_entity_poly.pdbx_seq_one_letter_code
_entity_poly.pdbx_strand_id
1 'polypeptide(L)'
;MNRIAAVIISTFISQVWTGTIYLDNRTPFEEFEFNEDGRLPSWFLIFPGTKWCGAGNISENEDDLGSSADTDKCCRTHDYCDDIIEGHETSHNLTNDAFYTRLNCECDDEFYKCLKDVDSKTSSQVGFIYFNLLGTKCFREDYPIVECKKYIYTPRKKCVEYEYDTTKNKHYQWFDVPKY
;
A
#
# COMPACT_ATOMS: atom_id res chain seq x y z
N MET A 1 -55.19 31.34 33.80
CA MET A 1 -54.90 30.24 34.74
C MET A 1 -54.71 28.96 33.93
N ASN A 2 -53.52 28.37 34.08
CA ASN A 2 -53.01 27.16 33.43
C ASN A 2 -54.01 26.00 33.39
N ARG A 3 -53.93 25.16 32.34
CA ARG A 3 -53.33 23.82 32.42
C ARG A 3 -53.26 23.14 31.04
N ILE A 4 -52.04 22.84 30.61
CA ILE A 4 -51.74 21.91 29.53
C ILE A 4 -52.12 20.51 30.01
N ALA A 5 -52.96 19.81 29.26
CA ALA A 5 -53.20 18.38 29.40
C ALA A 5 -53.05 17.77 28.01
N ALA A 6 -51.85 17.25 27.71
CA ALA A 6 -51.65 16.36 26.59
C ALA A 6 -51.96 14.93 27.07
N VAL A 7 -53.05 14.34 26.56
CA VAL A 7 -53.36 12.92 26.73
C VAL A 7 -53.24 12.24 25.37
N ILE A 8 -52.10 11.57 25.23
CA ILE A 8 -51.86 10.25 24.62
C ILE A 8 -52.96 9.73 23.67
N ILE A 9 -52.69 9.78 22.36
CA ILE A 9 -53.17 8.80 21.39
C ILE A 9 -52.05 8.52 20.38
N SER A 10 -51.84 7.22 20.12
CA SER A 10 -51.13 6.63 18.97
C SER A 10 -49.60 6.56 19.05
N THR A 11 -49.14 5.49 19.70
CA THR A 11 -47.80 4.89 19.61
C THR A 11 -47.47 4.48 18.18
N PHE A 12 -46.79 5.35 17.42
CA PHE A 12 -45.90 5.01 16.32
C PHE A 12 -45.02 6.24 16.05
N ILE A 13 -43.92 6.37 16.80
CA ILE A 13 -42.63 7.02 16.49
C ILE A 13 -41.82 7.01 17.81
N SER A 14 -41.04 5.96 18.04
CA SER A 14 -39.80 6.00 18.83
C SER A 14 -38.99 4.71 18.60
N GLN A 15 -38.45 4.54 17.40
CA GLN A 15 -37.41 3.55 17.13
C GLN A 15 -36.19 4.24 16.55
N VAL A 16 -35.66 5.19 17.33
CA VAL A 16 -34.25 5.55 17.32
C VAL A 16 -33.95 5.92 18.76
N TRP A 17 -32.82 5.43 19.30
CA TRP A 17 -32.33 5.69 20.67
C TRP A 17 -32.87 4.82 21.82
N THR A 18 -32.80 3.50 21.68
CA THR A 18 -32.46 2.60 22.80
C THR A 18 -31.85 1.32 22.23
N GLY A 19 -30.54 1.16 22.32
CA GLY A 19 -29.85 -0.01 21.78
C GLY A 19 -28.35 0.12 21.87
N THR A 20 -27.84 0.00 23.10
CA THR A 20 -26.43 -0.20 23.44
C THR A 20 -25.78 -1.19 22.46
N ILE A 21 -24.76 -0.75 21.73
CA ILE A 21 -23.85 -1.66 21.02
C ILE A 21 -23.03 -2.35 22.12
N TYR A 22 -23.26 -3.64 22.32
CA TYR A 22 -22.35 -4.46 23.11
C TYR A 22 -21.06 -4.62 22.31
N LEU A 23 -20.06 -3.80 22.62
CA LEU A 23 -18.68 -4.15 22.30
C LEU A 23 -18.32 -5.28 23.27
N ASP A 24 -18.15 -6.48 22.72
CA ASP A 24 -17.73 -7.65 23.47
C ASP A 24 -16.38 -7.38 24.14
N ASN A 25 -16.37 -7.34 25.47
CA ASN A 25 -15.21 -7.06 26.32
C ASN A 25 -14.34 -8.32 26.51
N ARG A 26 -14.18 -9.18 25.49
CA ARG A 26 -13.55 -10.50 25.64
C ARG A 26 -12.35 -10.80 24.75
N THR A 27 -11.70 -9.76 24.24
CA THR A 27 -10.29 -9.85 23.84
C THR A 27 -9.55 -8.75 24.59
N PRO A 28 -8.54 -9.06 25.42
CA PRO A 28 -7.63 -8.05 25.91
C PRO A 28 -7.13 -7.28 24.70
N PHE A 29 -7.37 -5.97 24.66
CA PHE A 29 -6.63 -5.08 23.79
C PHE A 29 -5.19 -5.21 24.28
N GLU A 30 -4.39 -6.05 23.60
CA GLU A 30 -2.95 -6.06 23.82
C GLU A 30 -2.50 -4.61 23.75
N GLU A 31 -1.88 -4.18 24.85
CA GLU A 31 -1.30 -2.88 25.00
C GLU A 31 -0.40 -2.64 23.78
N PHE A 32 -0.82 -1.69 22.94
CA PHE A 32 -0.10 -1.36 21.73
C PHE A 32 1.19 -0.64 22.17
N GLU A 33 2.23 -1.42 22.44
CA GLU A 33 3.54 -0.91 22.80
C GLU A 33 4.13 -0.19 21.59
N PHE A 34 3.99 1.14 21.58
CA PHE A 34 4.76 1.99 20.69
C PHE A 34 6.21 1.94 21.15
N ASN A 35 7.12 1.56 20.25
CA ASN A 35 8.56 1.63 20.52
C ASN A 35 8.95 3.06 20.90
N GLU A 36 9.95 3.21 21.78
CA GLU A 36 10.44 4.52 22.25
C GLU A 36 10.97 5.44 21.13
N ASP A 37 11.15 4.92 19.91
CA ASP A 37 11.56 5.67 18.71
C ASP A 37 10.40 6.18 17.84
N GLY A 38 9.14 5.89 18.21
CA GLY A 38 7.96 6.26 17.44
C GLY A 38 7.77 5.48 16.13
N ARG A 39 8.53 4.40 15.89
CA ARG A 39 8.35 3.53 14.72
C ARG A 39 7.36 2.42 15.04
N LEU A 40 6.39 2.25 14.15
CA LEU A 40 5.48 1.11 14.19
C LEU A 40 6.30 -0.19 14.02
N PRO A 41 6.06 -1.22 14.84
CA PRO A 41 6.65 -2.54 14.64
C PRO A 41 6.44 -3.04 13.21
N SER A 42 7.45 -3.68 12.59
CA SER A 42 7.40 -4.14 11.19
C SER A 42 6.14 -4.96 10.87
N TRP A 43 5.67 -5.80 11.82
CA TRP A 43 4.44 -6.60 11.65
C TRP A 43 3.17 -5.77 11.42
N PHE A 44 3.09 -4.52 11.90
CA PHE A 44 1.94 -3.63 11.62
C PHE A 44 1.86 -3.22 10.15
N LEU A 45 2.96 -3.35 9.42
CA LEU A 45 3.08 -2.99 8.02
C LEU A 45 3.10 -4.23 7.11
N ILE A 46 2.99 -5.45 7.66
CA ILE A 46 2.85 -6.70 6.90
C ILE A 46 1.38 -7.00 6.65
N PHE A 47 1.03 -7.34 5.41
CA PHE A 47 -0.34 -7.68 5.03
C PHE A 47 -0.79 -8.99 5.71
N PRO A 48 -2.00 -9.04 6.33
CA PRO A 48 -2.46 -10.23 7.03
C PRO A 48 -2.47 -11.49 6.15
N GLY A 49 -1.93 -12.59 6.69
CA GLY A 49 -1.80 -13.86 5.97
C GLY A 49 -0.56 -13.96 5.06
N THR A 50 0.34 -12.99 5.14
CA THR A 50 1.63 -12.96 4.42
C THR A 50 2.76 -12.72 5.42
N LYS A 51 4.00 -12.97 5.03
CA LYS A 51 5.21 -12.67 5.81
C LYS A 51 6.12 -11.67 5.11
N TRP A 52 5.95 -11.49 3.80
CA TRP A 52 6.81 -10.69 2.94
C TRP A 52 6.11 -9.45 2.35
N CYS A 53 4.78 -9.38 2.39
CA CYS A 53 4.06 -8.25 1.79
C CYS A 53 3.98 -7.05 2.74
N GLY A 54 5.04 -6.25 2.85
CA GLY A 54 5.05 -5.04 3.66
C GLY A 54 6.38 -4.30 3.72
N ALA A 55 6.64 -3.59 4.82
CA ALA A 55 7.92 -2.92 5.04
C ALA A 55 8.97 -3.93 5.56
N GLY A 56 9.75 -4.47 4.63
CA GLY A 56 10.60 -5.64 4.87
C GLY A 56 9.74 -6.90 5.03
N ASN A 57 10.23 -7.86 5.81
CA ASN A 57 9.51 -9.10 6.07
C ASN A 57 9.66 -9.55 7.54
N ILE A 58 8.74 -10.40 7.99
CA ILE A 58 8.74 -11.06 9.31
C ILE A 58 9.05 -12.55 9.20
N SER A 59 9.72 -12.93 8.11
CA SER A 59 10.01 -14.32 7.78
C SER A 59 11.16 -14.86 8.63
N GLU A 60 11.09 -16.12 9.08
CA GLU A 60 12.20 -16.77 9.78
C GLU A 60 13.33 -17.18 8.80
N ASN A 61 12.99 -17.45 7.55
CA ASN A 61 13.90 -17.85 6.49
C ASN A 61 13.23 -17.68 5.11
N GLU A 62 13.96 -17.96 4.02
CA GLU A 62 13.46 -17.72 2.67
C GLU A 62 12.19 -18.50 2.33
N ASP A 63 12.03 -19.72 2.86
CA ASP A 63 10.89 -20.59 2.56
C ASP A 63 9.70 -20.40 3.51
N ASP A 64 9.86 -19.54 4.51
CA ASP A 64 8.82 -19.26 5.49
C ASP A 64 7.78 -18.29 4.91
N LEU A 65 6.63 -18.86 4.53
CA LEU A 65 5.52 -18.15 3.88
C LEU A 65 4.28 -18.17 4.78
N GLY A 66 3.46 -17.13 4.67
CA GLY A 66 2.15 -17.03 5.28
C GLY A 66 1.09 -17.92 4.62
N SER A 67 -0.13 -17.86 5.15
CA SER A 67 -1.26 -18.66 4.66
C SER A 67 -1.70 -18.29 3.22
N SER A 68 -1.43 -17.07 2.76
CA SER A 68 -1.61 -16.62 1.38
C SER A 68 -0.34 -16.87 0.55
N ALA A 69 0.17 -18.10 0.58
CA ALA A 69 1.52 -18.45 0.14
C ALA A 69 1.86 -17.99 -1.29
N ASP A 70 0.94 -18.08 -2.26
CA ASP A 70 1.24 -17.68 -3.64
C ASP A 70 1.37 -16.16 -3.81
N THR A 71 0.54 -15.37 -3.10
CA THR A 71 0.73 -13.91 -3.03
C THR A 71 2.03 -13.57 -2.31
N ASP A 72 2.32 -14.29 -1.23
CA ASP A 72 3.50 -14.04 -0.40
C ASP A 72 4.81 -14.31 -1.16
N LYS A 73 4.83 -15.32 -2.04
CA LYS A 73 5.95 -15.56 -2.96
C LYS A 73 6.20 -14.39 -3.90
N CYS A 74 5.15 -13.70 -4.37
CA CYS A 74 5.32 -12.50 -5.19
C CYS A 74 6.03 -11.40 -4.40
N CYS A 75 5.63 -11.18 -3.14
CA CYS A 75 6.25 -10.19 -2.27
C CYS A 75 7.69 -10.57 -1.88
N ARG A 76 7.94 -11.86 -1.57
CA ARG A 76 9.31 -12.36 -1.35
C ARG A 76 10.21 -12.10 -2.54
N THR A 77 9.74 -12.40 -3.75
CA THR A 77 10.52 -12.17 -4.98
C THR A 77 10.80 -10.67 -5.17
N HIS A 78 9.82 -9.82 -4.87
CA HIS A 78 9.96 -8.37 -4.91
C HIS A 78 10.98 -7.84 -3.89
N ASP A 79 10.98 -8.37 -2.66
CA ASP A 79 11.96 -8.05 -1.60
C ASP A 79 13.40 -8.38 -2.00
N TYR A 80 13.61 -9.37 -2.88
CA TYR A 80 14.94 -9.78 -3.38
C TYR A 80 15.44 -8.98 -4.60
N CYS A 81 14.81 -7.85 -4.94
CA CYS A 81 15.28 -7.03 -6.04
C CYS A 81 16.74 -6.58 -5.84
N ASP A 82 17.58 -6.77 -6.87
CA ASP A 82 19.01 -6.48 -6.80
C ASP A 82 19.34 -4.97 -6.73
N ASP A 83 18.44 -4.12 -7.21
CA ASP A 83 18.64 -2.68 -7.34
C ASP A 83 17.51 -1.92 -6.65
N ILE A 84 17.84 -1.39 -5.47
CA ILE A 84 16.92 -0.71 -4.57
C ILE A 84 17.48 0.64 -4.11
N ILE A 85 16.59 1.53 -3.67
CA ILE A 85 16.93 2.71 -2.91
C ILE A 85 16.09 2.68 -1.64
N GLU A 86 16.74 2.44 -0.49
CA GLU A 86 16.08 2.44 0.82
C GLU A 86 15.42 3.80 1.12
N GLY A 87 14.49 3.81 2.07
CA GLY A 87 13.81 5.04 2.48
C GLY A 87 14.80 6.09 2.97
N HIS A 88 14.67 7.32 2.49
CA HIS A 88 15.54 8.46 2.79
C HIS A 88 17.00 8.36 2.30
N GLU A 89 17.36 7.28 1.61
CA GLU A 89 18.70 7.10 1.05
C GLU A 89 18.83 7.71 -0.35
N THR A 90 20.08 7.86 -0.81
CA THR A 90 20.41 8.36 -2.14
C THR A 90 21.31 7.37 -2.88
N SER A 91 20.88 6.98 -4.07
CA SER A 91 21.66 6.17 -5.02
C SER A 91 21.34 6.62 -6.45
N HIS A 92 22.23 6.36 -7.41
CA HIS A 92 22.02 6.76 -8.82
C HIS A 92 21.73 8.26 -9.04
N ASN A 93 22.18 9.13 -8.13
CA ASN A 93 21.80 10.56 -8.05
C ASN A 93 20.28 10.81 -7.87
N LEU A 94 19.55 9.82 -7.37
CA LEU A 94 18.15 9.89 -6.98
C LEU A 94 18.05 9.76 -5.45
N THR A 95 17.33 10.68 -4.81
CA THR A 95 16.97 10.56 -3.40
C THR A 95 15.58 9.98 -3.27
N ASN A 96 15.43 8.90 -2.50
CA ASN A 96 14.13 8.35 -2.15
C ASN A 96 13.54 9.13 -0.97
N ASP A 97 12.58 10.00 -1.23
CA ASP A 97 11.90 10.81 -0.22
C ASP A 97 10.88 10.02 0.63
N ALA A 98 10.51 8.81 0.21
CA ALA A 98 9.62 7.95 0.95
C ALA A 98 10.32 7.31 2.16
N PHE A 99 9.52 6.95 3.17
CA PHE A 99 9.98 6.20 4.33
C PHE A 99 10.12 4.69 4.07
N TYR A 100 9.82 4.24 2.85
CA TYR A 100 9.85 2.86 2.40
C TYR A 100 10.76 2.71 1.17
N THR A 101 11.25 1.50 0.94
CA THR A 101 12.13 1.16 -0.17
C THR A 101 11.43 1.36 -1.52
N ARG A 102 12.12 1.98 -2.48
CA ARG A 102 11.72 2.00 -3.89
C ARG A 102 12.67 1.13 -4.70
N LEU A 103 12.14 0.44 -5.69
CA LEU A 103 12.85 -0.60 -6.43
C LEU A 103 13.02 -0.19 -7.90
N ASN A 104 13.88 -0.92 -8.60
CA ASN A 104 13.97 -0.83 -10.05
C ASN A 104 12.61 -1.17 -10.69
N CYS A 105 12.25 -0.46 -11.76
CA CYS A 105 10.98 -0.67 -12.45
C CYS A 105 10.78 -2.09 -12.98
N GLU A 106 11.85 -2.82 -13.30
CA GLU A 106 11.75 -4.22 -13.71
C GLU A 106 11.16 -5.09 -12.60
N CYS A 107 11.61 -4.92 -11.35
CA CYS A 107 11.08 -5.63 -10.19
C CYS A 107 9.60 -5.29 -9.94
N ASP A 108 9.20 -4.03 -10.10
CA ASP A 108 7.79 -3.61 -9.95
C ASP A 108 6.90 -4.17 -11.07
N ASP A 109 7.41 -4.27 -12.30
CA ASP A 109 6.69 -4.86 -13.43
C ASP A 109 6.50 -6.37 -13.26
N GLU A 110 7.52 -7.08 -12.76
CA GLU A 110 7.43 -8.50 -12.40
C GLU A 110 6.48 -8.74 -11.24
N PHE A 111 6.54 -7.90 -10.21
CA PHE A 111 5.63 -7.96 -9.07
C PHE A 111 4.18 -7.74 -9.50
N TYR A 112 3.93 -6.77 -10.37
CA TYR A 112 2.61 -6.53 -10.96
C TYR A 112 2.08 -7.80 -11.65
N LYS A 113 2.88 -8.40 -12.53
CA LYS A 113 2.51 -9.60 -13.28
C LYS A 113 2.23 -10.78 -12.34
N CYS A 114 3.13 -11.01 -11.38
CA CYS A 114 2.97 -12.10 -10.40
C CYS A 114 1.65 -11.98 -9.63
N LEU A 115 1.34 -10.79 -9.11
CA LEU A 115 0.09 -10.58 -8.37
C LEU A 115 -1.16 -10.77 -9.25
N LYS A 116 -1.09 -10.35 -10.53
CA LYS A 116 -2.16 -10.55 -11.51
C LYS A 116 -2.34 -12.03 -11.86
N ASP A 117 -1.26 -12.78 -11.99
CA ASP A 117 -1.28 -14.20 -12.30
C ASP A 117 -1.81 -15.05 -11.13
N VAL A 118 -1.52 -14.65 -9.88
CA VAL A 118 -2.09 -15.29 -8.69
C VAL A 118 -3.61 -15.12 -8.61
N ASP A 119 -4.13 -13.98 -9.07
CA ASP A 119 -5.58 -13.66 -9.15
C ASP A 119 -6.40 -14.04 -7.90
N SER A 120 -5.86 -13.75 -6.72
CA SER A 120 -6.53 -14.01 -5.44
C SER A 120 -7.06 -12.72 -4.83
N LYS A 121 -7.92 -12.86 -3.82
CA LYS A 121 -8.38 -11.70 -3.03
C LYS A 121 -7.19 -10.98 -2.37
N THR A 122 -6.25 -11.75 -1.80
CA THR A 122 -5.05 -11.20 -1.16
C THR A 122 -4.15 -10.49 -2.17
N SER A 123 -3.85 -11.11 -3.33
CA SER A 123 -3.00 -10.47 -4.35
C SER A 123 -3.65 -9.23 -4.94
N SER A 124 -4.98 -9.24 -5.12
CA SER A 124 -5.73 -8.07 -5.57
C SER A 124 -5.66 -6.90 -4.59
N GLN A 125 -5.75 -7.18 -3.29
CA GLN A 125 -5.65 -6.15 -2.24
C GLN A 125 -4.22 -5.60 -2.12
N VAL A 126 -3.21 -6.47 -2.11
CA VAL A 126 -1.80 -6.08 -2.10
C VAL A 126 -1.46 -5.21 -3.32
N GLY A 127 -1.85 -5.66 -4.52
CA GLY A 127 -1.63 -4.90 -5.75
C GLY A 127 -2.34 -3.55 -5.75
N PHE A 128 -3.59 -3.49 -5.29
CA PHE A 128 -4.30 -2.22 -5.15
C PHE A 128 -3.60 -1.27 -4.17
N ILE A 129 -3.13 -1.76 -3.02
CA ILE A 129 -2.44 -0.92 -2.04
C ILE A 129 -1.13 -0.38 -2.63
N TYR A 130 -0.28 -1.27 -3.17
CA TYR A 130 1.05 -0.92 -3.68
C TYR A 130 0.96 0.04 -4.87
N PHE A 131 0.26 -0.36 -5.92
CA PHE A 131 0.25 0.37 -7.18
C PHE A 131 -0.71 1.55 -7.16
N ASN A 132 -1.84 1.49 -6.46
CA ASN A 132 -2.86 2.53 -6.58
C ASN A 132 -2.90 3.49 -5.37
N LEU A 133 -2.69 2.99 -4.14
CA LEU A 133 -2.89 3.78 -2.92
C LEU A 133 -1.58 4.31 -2.30
N LEU A 134 -0.45 3.63 -2.45
CA LEU A 134 0.80 4.08 -1.85
C LEU A 134 1.36 5.31 -2.58
N GLY A 135 1.12 5.40 -3.89
CA GLY A 135 1.69 6.46 -4.73
C GLY A 135 3.20 6.32 -4.90
N THR A 136 3.69 5.08 -4.80
CA THR A 136 5.10 4.75 -5.02
C THR A 136 5.51 5.03 -6.47
N LYS A 137 6.83 5.12 -6.66
CA LYS A 137 7.50 5.26 -7.93
C LYS A 137 8.58 4.19 -8.01
N CYS A 138 8.91 3.76 -9.21
CA CYS A 138 10.07 2.93 -9.47
C CYS A 138 11.14 3.79 -10.16
N PHE A 139 12.37 3.28 -10.24
CA PHE A 139 13.44 3.95 -10.98
C PHE A 139 14.03 3.03 -12.04
N ARG A 140 14.56 3.62 -13.11
CA ARG A 140 15.33 2.91 -14.15
C ARG A 140 16.16 3.89 -14.96
N GLU A 141 17.17 3.39 -15.65
CA GLU A 141 17.95 4.18 -16.59
C GLU A 141 17.18 4.35 -17.92
N ASP A 142 16.93 5.60 -18.31
CA ASP A 142 16.34 5.93 -19.60
C ASP A 142 16.80 7.30 -20.11
N TYR A 143 16.41 7.65 -21.33
CA TYR A 143 16.60 8.99 -21.88
C TYR A 143 15.90 10.06 -21.01
N PRO A 144 16.41 11.29 -20.93
CA PRO A 144 15.80 12.36 -20.15
C PRO A 144 14.34 12.59 -20.53
N ILE A 145 13.45 12.61 -19.54
CA ILE A 145 12.03 12.92 -19.75
C ILE A 145 11.90 14.40 -20.14
N VAL A 146 11.23 14.67 -21.26
CA VAL A 146 10.85 16.02 -21.72
C VAL A 146 9.52 16.41 -21.09
N GLU A 147 8.51 15.56 -21.27
CA GLU A 147 7.18 15.75 -20.70
C GLU A 147 6.42 14.44 -20.60
N CYS A 148 5.24 14.50 -19.98
CA CYS A 148 4.28 13.42 -20.00
C CYS A 148 3.21 13.68 -21.07
N LYS A 149 3.07 12.77 -22.03
CA LYS A 149 2.05 12.83 -23.09
C LYS A 149 0.67 12.41 -22.60
N LYS A 150 0.60 11.48 -21.64
CA LYS A 150 -0.67 10.92 -21.19
C LYS A 150 -0.71 10.69 -19.68
N TYR A 151 -1.76 11.22 -19.06
CA TYR A 151 -2.03 11.02 -17.64
C TYR A 151 -3.25 10.12 -17.41
N ILE A 152 -3.21 9.39 -16.31
CA ILE A 152 -4.39 8.86 -15.62
C ILE A 152 -4.57 9.63 -14.31
N TYR A 153 -5.81 9.92 -13.92
CA TYR A 153 -6.11 10.78 -12.77
C TYR A 153 -6.65 10.04 -11.54
N THR A 154 -7.12 8.79 -11.71
CA THR A 154 -7.82 8.05 -10.65
C THR A 154 -7.09 6.75 -10.33
N PRO A 155 -6.74 6.49 -9.06
CA PRO A 155 -7.05 7.31 -7.86
C PRO A 155 -6.10 8.50 -7.62
N ARG A 156 -4.95 8.54 -8.31
CA ARG A 156 -4.00 9.67 -8.28
C ARG A 156 -3.51 9.96 -9.69
N LYS A 157 -2.99 11.18 -9.87
CA LYS A 157 -2.34 11.59 -11.14
C LYS A 157 -1.07 10.77 -11.35
N LYS A 158 -1.01 10.00 -12.42
CA LYS A 158 0.17 9.26 -12.89
C LYS A 158 0.39 9.50 -14.37
N CYS A 159 1.64 9.59 -14.78
CA CYS A 159 2.03 9.56 -16.18
C CYS A 159 2.09 8.11 -16.68
N VAL A 160 1.50 7.83 -17.84
CA VAL A 160 1.53 6.50 -18.46
C VAL A 160 2.21 6.49 -19.83
N GLU A 161 2.56 7.67 -20.33
CA GLU A 161 3.26 7.83 -21.61
C GLU A 161 4.17 9.04 -21.52
N TYR A 162 5.48 8.82 -21.66
CA TYR A 162 6.52 9.83 -21.53
C TYR A 162 7.10 10.19 -22.90
N GLU A 163 7.46 11.45 -23.07
CA GLU A 163 8.33 11.90 -24.16
C GLU A 163 9.76 12.03 -23.67
N TYR A 164 10.72 11.66 -24.53
CA TYR A 164 12.12 11.58 -24.18
C TYR A 164 13.00 12.40 -25.13
N ASP A 165 14.05 13.00 -24.57
CA ASP A 165 15.13 13.63 -25.32
C ASP A 165 16.18 12.57 -25.69
N THR A 166 15.98 11.92 -26.83
CA THR A 166 16.86 10.85 -27.33
C THR A 166 18.23 11.34 -27.80
N THR A 167 18.48 12.65 -27.81
CA THR A 167 19.78 13.24 -28.19
C THR A 167 20.79 13.23 -27.05
N LYS A 168 20.32 13.01 -25.81
CA LYS A 168 21.14 13.01 -24.60
C LYS A 168 21.43 11.60 -24.11
N ASN A 169 22.46 11.47 -23.27
CA ASN A 169 22.77 10.21 -22.61
C ASN A 169 21.67 9.85 -21.59
N LYS A 170 21.48 8.55 -21.40
CA LYS A 170 20.57 8.02 -20.39
C LYS A 170 21.07 8.30 -18.99
N HIS A 171 20.14 8.39 -18.05
CA HIS A 171 20.41 8.43 -16.61
C HIS A 171 19.19 7.91 -15.85
N TYR A 172 19.42 7.55 -14.58
CA TYR A 172 18.35 7.09 -13.71
C TYR A 172 17.35 8.20 -13.41
N GLN A 173 16.07 7.87 -13.52
CA GLN A 173 14.94 8.77 -13.28
C GLN A 173 13.81 8.03 -12.57
N TRP A 174 12.91 8.78 -11.93
CA TRP A 174 11.70 8.24 -11.31
C TRP A 174 10.56 8.08 -12.32
N PHE A 175 9.87 6.96 -12.28
CA PHE A 175 8.72 6.64 -13.12
C PHE A 175 7.49 6.29 -12.26
N ASP A 176 6.31 6.62 -12.77
CA ASP A 176 5.06 6.20 -12.16
C ASP A 176 4.83 4.70 -12.44
N VAL A 177 4.57 3.93 -11.38
CA VAL A 177 4.21 2.51 -11.49
C VAL A 177 2.85 2.34 -12.18
N PRO A 178 2.56 1.21 -12.84
CA PRO A 178 1.29 0.99 -13.53
C PRO A 178 0.08 1.09 -12.59
N LYS A 179 -1.12 1.18 -13.17
CA LYS A 179 -2.37 1.05 -12.41
C LYS A 179 -2.73 -0.43 -12.31
N TYR A 180 -2.93 -0.89 -11.08
CA TYR A 180 -3.42 -2.24 -10.78
C TYR A 180 -4.93 -2.33 -10.92
#